data_AF-A0A2G5P8S9-F1
#
_entry.id   AF-A0A2G5P8S9-F1
#
_cell.length_a   1.000
_cell.length_b   1.000
_cell.length_c   1.000
_cell.angle_alpha   90.00
_cell.angle_beta   90.00
_cell.angle_gamma   90.00
#
_symmetry.space_group_name_H-M   'P 1'
#
loop_
_entity.id
_entity.type
_entity.pdbx_description
1 polymer ?
#
loop_
_entity_poly.entity_id
_entity_poly.type
_entity_poly.pdbx_seq_one_letter_code
_entity_poly.pdbx_strand_id
1 'polypeptide(L)'
;MSSENTTTDEPETITELTSGMGGRWLVTTRGSQHIWDLDRMTYTRLPGAGRGQFIGDGQPQRIWNIGAWPKVGSSFYLEWDWTYTQVQTRLSSTVQRIERLADDEPEIEDEDYDPDDFADDVGWIWCEVTLTYPSGETRTATGNYLHPGEPFPLLQCGIFNLCEDLGLPEPNDAKCLAVSNVVDPQLARRPWATLECPQFKARLDLVAPPRD
;
A
#
# COMPACT_ATOMS: atom_id res chain seq x y z
N MET A 1 3.44 -21.16 -46.76
CA MET A 1 3.78 -19.82 -46.23
C MET A 1 2.76 -19.53 -45.16
N SER A 2 3.15 -19.68 -43.90
CA SER A 2 2.34 -19.28 -42.76
C SER A 2 3.26 -18.43 -41.91
N SER A 3 3.00 -17.13 -41.92
CA SER A 3 3.78 -16.14 -41.19
C SER A 3 3.47 -16.29 -39.70
N GLU A 4 4.51 -16.55 -38.91
CA GLU A 4 4.49 -16.37 -37.46
C GLU A 4 4.32 -14.88 -37.16
N ASN A 5 3.26 -14.53 -36.45
CA ASN A 5 3.06 -13.19 -35.92
C ASN A 5 3.72 -13.15 -34.54
N THR A 6 5.04 -12.97 -34.51
CA THR A 6 5.81 -12.76 -33.29
C THR A 6 5.60 -11.32 -32.85
N THR A 7 4.55 -11.06 -32.07
CA THR A 7 4.46 -9.79 -31.33
C THR A 7 5.51 -9.85 -30.23
N THR A 8 6.62 -9.16 -30.44
CA THR A 8 7.59 -8.88 -29.38
C THR A 8 6.90 -7.94 -28.38
N ASP A 9 6.37 -8.49 -27.28
CA ASP A 9 5.86 -7.69 -26.16
C ASP A 9 7.06 -7.01 -25.47
N GLU A 10 7.35 -5.77 -25.86
CA GLU A 10 8.25 -4.93 -25.06
C GLU A 10 7.51 -4.49 -23.79
N PRO A 11 8.16 -4.57 -22.62
CA PRO A 11 7.53 -4.17 -21.37
C PRO A 11 7.17 -2.68 -21.41
N GLU A 12 5.98 -2.35 -20.93
CA GLU A 12 5.52 -0.96 -20.82
C GLU A 12 6.56 -0.12 -20.06
N THR A 13 6.94 1.03 -20.61
CA THR A 13 7.91 1.94 -19.99
C THR A 13 7.29 3.29 -19.69
N ILE A 14 7.65 3.85 -18.54
CA ILE A 14 7.18 5.16 -18.07
C ILE A 14 8.34 6.01 -17.57
N THR A 15 8.09 7.29 -17.34
CA THR A 15 9.11 8.24 -16.84
C THR A 15 9.00 8.51 -15.34
N GLU A 16 7.86 8.23 -14.72
CA GLU A 16 7.60 8.52 -13.31
C GLU A 16 6.50 7.62 -12.74
N LEU A 17 6.74 7.04 -11.56
CA LEU A 17 5.68 6.42 -10.75
C LEU A 17 4.97 7.48 -9.91
N THR A 18 3.68 7.29 -9.64
CA THR A 18 2.88 8.21 -8.81
C THR A 18 1.92 7.44 -7.91
N SER A 19 1.34 8.12 -6.93
CA SER A 19 0.45 7.52 -5.93
C SER A 19 -0.84 6.91 -6.48
N GLY A 20 -1.24 7.26 -7.71
CA GLY A 20 -2.43 6.71 -8.35
C GLY A 20 -2.18 5.43 -9.15
N MET A 21 -0.94 4.98 -9.25
CA MET A 21 -0.56 3.82 -10.05
C MET A 21 -0.63 2.52 -9.24
N GLY A 22 -1.01 1.43 -9.90
CA GLY A 22 -0.91 0.06 -9.37
C GLY A 22 0.13 -0.75 -10.15
N GLY A 23 0.14 -2.06 -9.94
CA GLY A 23 1.02 -3.00 -10.63
C GLY A 23 2.44 -3.12 -10.06
N ARG A 24 3.19 -4.04 -10.66
CA ARG A 24 4.60 -4.28 -10.35
C ARG A 24 5.52 -3.61 -11.36
N TRP A 25 6.49 -2.87 -10.86
CA TRP A 25 7.40 -2.06 -11.66
C TRP A 25 8.85 -2.36 -11.31
N LEU A 26 9.65 -2.62 -12.34
CA LEU A 26 11.09 -2.68 -12.27
C LEU A 26 11.68 -1.29 -12.48
N VAL A 27 12.18 -0.71 -11.39
CA VAL A 27 12.95 0.54 -11.41
C VAL A 27 14.43 0.19 -11.45
N THR A 28 15.10 0.50 -12.56
CA THR A 28 16.54 0.32 -12.72
C THR A 28 17.26 1.63 -12.38
N THR A 29 18.21 1.57 -11.45
CA THR A 29 19.12 2.68 -11.12
C THR A 29 20.56 2.32 -11.53
N ARG A 30 21.49 3.29 -11.42
CA ARG A 30 22.91 3.12 -11.84
C ARG A 30 23.63 1.88 -11.29
N GLY A 31 23.15 1.26 -10.23
CA GLY A 31 23.82 0.10 -9.65
C GLY A 31 22.90 -0.93 -9.02
N SER A 32 21.59 -0.79 -9.11
CA SER A 32 20.65 -1.72 -8.50
C SER A 32 19.34 -1.70 -9.28
N GLN A 33 18.65 -2.82 -9.21
CA GLN A 33 17.26 -2.92 -9.64
C GLN A 33 16.37 -2.90 -8.40
N HIS A 34 15.16 -2.41 -8.58
CA HIS A 34 14.20 -2.25 -7.51
C HIS A 34 12.83 -2.66 -8.02
N ILE A 35 12.20 -3.61 -7.34
CA ILE A 35 10.83 -3.99 -7.64
C ILE A 35 9.94 -3.17 -6.72
N TRP A 36 9.05 -2.39 -7.33
CA TRP A 36 7.98 -1.67 -6.66
C TRP A 36 6.68 -2.39 -6.97
N ASP A 37 6.14 -3.09 -5.98
CA ASP A 37 4.82 -3.70 -6.06
C ASP A 37 3.84 -2.71 -5.43
N LEU A 38 3.18 -1.92 -6.25
CA LEU A 38 2.29 -0.84 -5.79
C LEU A 38 0.92 -1.37 -5.37
N ASP A 39 0.54 -2.57 -5.80
CA ASP A 39 -0.70 -3.20 -5.35
C ASP A 39 -0.54 -3.73 -3.92
N ARG A 40 0.60 -4.37 -3.61
CA ARG A 40 0.92 -4.84 -2.26
C ARG A 40 1.60 -3.77 -1.39
N MET A 41 1.97 -2.63 -1.97
CA MET A 41 2.79 -1.59 -1.35
C MET A 41 4.08 -2.16 -0.74
N THR A 42 4.84 -2.89 -1.55
CA THR A 42 6.14 -3.43 -1.16
C THR A 42 7.27 -3.01 -2.09
N TYR A 43 8.47 -2.98 -1.52
CA TYR A 43 9.71 -2.65 -2.20
C TYR A 43 10.70 -3.79 -2.02
N THR A 44 11.35 -4.21 -3.11
CA THR A 44 12.48 -5.15 -3.08
C THR A 44 13.67 -4.52 -3.76
N ARG A 45 14.86 -4.55 -3.14
CA ARG A 45 16.11 -4.16 -3.79
C ARG A 45 16.88 -5.40 -4.26
N LEU A 46 17.32 -5.35 -5.52
CA LEU A 46 18.23 -6.31 -6.13
C LEU A 46 19.56 -5.60 -6.41
N PRO A 47 20.58 -5.74 -5.54
CA PRO A 47 21.87 -5.11 -5.76
C PRO A 47 22.57 -5.67 -7.00
N GLY A 48 23.12 -4.79 -7.84
CA GLY A 48 23.96 -5.22 -8.95
C GLY A 48 25.31 -5.78 -8.48
N ALA A 49 26.02 -6.46 -9.40
CA ALA A 49 27.34 -7.03 -9.12
C ALA A 49 28.31 -5.98 -8.54
N GLY A 50 29.03 -6.36 -7.48
CA GLY A 50 30.01 -5.50 -6.81
C GLY A 50 29.41 -4.40 -5.91
N ARG A 51 28.10 -4.38 -5.68
CA ARG A 51 27.47 -3.47 -4.72
C ARG A 51 27.40 -4.09 -3.33
N GLY A 52 27.49 -3.23 -2.32
CA GLY A 52 27.28 -3.64 -0.92
C GLY A 52 25.90 -4.25 -0.72
N GLN A 53 25.87 -5.33 0.05
CA GLN A 53 24.65 -5.95 0.53
C GLN A 53 24.12 -5.13 1.71
N PHE A 54 22.86 -4.75 1.64
CA PHE A 54 22.13 -4.14 2.74
C PHE A 54 21.13 -5.14 3.31
N ILE A 55 20.73 -4.92 4.55
CA ILE A 55 19.69 -5.72 5.16
C ILE A 55 18.37 -5.49 4.40
N GLY A 56 17.66 -6.58 4.10
CA GLY A 56 16.44 -6.59 3.30
C GLY A 56 16.66 -6.74 1.79
N ASP A 57 17.91 -6.80 1.29
CA ASP A 57 18.16 -7.08 -0.12
C ASP A 57 17.57 -8.44 -0.53
N GLY A 58 16.91 -8.48 -1.70
CA GLY A 58 16.25 -9.66 -2.24
C GLY A 58 14.94 -10.08 -1.55
N GLN A 59 14.47 -9.32 -0.56
CA GLN A 59 13.23 -9.62 0.17
C GLN A 59 12.23 -8.46 0.05
N PRO A 60 10.94 -8.72 -0.25
CA PRO A 60 9.91 -7.69 -0.20
C PRO A 60 9.78 -7.04 1.17
N GLN A 61 9.89 -5.72 1.21
CA GLN A 61 9.72 -4.89 2.41
C GLN A 61 8.47 -4.03 2.26
N ARG A 62 7.63 -3.95 3.30
CA ARG A 62 6.42 -3.12 3.27
C ARG A 62 6.81 -1.64 3.24
N ILE A 63 6.38 -0.94 2.21
CA ILE A 63 6.63 0.49 2.06
C ILE A 63 5.82 1.21 3.14
N TRP A 64 6.52 1.94 3.99
CA TRP A 64 5.95 2.80 5.02
C TRP A 64 5.58 4.16 4.44
N ASN A 65 6.50 4.78 3.71
CA ASN A 65 6.34 6.11 3.14
C ASN A 65 7.20 6.28 1.88
N ILE A 66 6.76 7.13 0.96
CA ILE A 66 7.47 7.48 -0.27
C ILE A 66 7.68 8.99 -0.27
N GLY A 67 8.82 9.44 0.24
CA GLY A 67 9.15 10.87 0.28
C GLY A 67 9.58 11.43 -1.08
N ALA A 68 9.98 10.57 -2.03
CA ALA A 68 10.16 10.95 -3.43
C ALA A 68 9.93 9.74 -4.34
N TRP A 69 8.97 9.87 -5.27
CA TRP A 69 8.64 8.80 -6.20
C TRP A 69 9.76 8.55 -7.23
N PRO A 70 9.92 7.30 -7.72
CA PRO A 70 10.81 7.00 -8.83
C PRO A 70 10.48 7.80 -10.08
N LYS A 71 11.45 8.59 -10.54
CA LYS A 71 11.39 9.38 -11.76
C LYS A 71 12.71 9.28 -12.51
N VAL A 72 12.66 8.99 -13.81
CA VAL A 72 13.85 8.90 -14.68
C VAL A 72 14.66 10.20 -14.59
N GLY A 73 15.96 10.08 -14.34
CA GLY A 73 16.86 11.22 -14.15
C GLY A 73 16.93 11.75 -12.71
N SER A 74 16.13 11.23 -11.79
CA SER A 74 16.13 11.61 -10.37
C SER A 74 16.42 10.43 -9.45
N SER A 75 16.64 10.70 -8.16
CA SER A 75 16.63 9.67 -7.12
C SER A 75 15.23 9.56 -6.52
N PHE A 76 14.87 8.37 -6.05
CA PHE A 76 13.72 8.16 -5.17
C PHE A 76 14.14 8.08 -3.71
N TYR A 77 13.18 8.34 -2.83
CA TYR A 77 13.31 8.17 -1.40
C TYR A 77 12.09 7.42 -0.89
N LEU A 78 12.34 6.39 -0.09
CA LEU A 78 11.29 5.67 0.61
C LEU A 78 11.74 5.27 2.00
N GLU A 79 10.75 4.93 2.80
CA GLU A 79 10.88 4.36 4.13
C GLU A 79 10.10 3.05 4.12
N TRP A 80 10.62 2.02 4.80
CA TRP A 80 9.90 0.76 4.98
C TRP A 80 9.90 0.34 6.44
N ASP A 81 8.94 -0.52 6.77
CA ASP A 81 8.82 -1.13 8.09
C ASP A 81 10.05 -1.98 8.41
N TRP A 82 10.74 -1.65 9.50
CA TRP A 82 11.86 -2.43 10.01
C TRP A 82 11.51 -3.08 11.35
N THR A 83 11.12 -2.26 12.31
CA THR A 83 10.49 -2.69 13.55
C THR A 83 9.26 -1.83 13.77
N TYR A 84 8.45 -2.21 14.76
CA TYR A 84 7.26 -1.46 15.12
C TYR A 84 7.51 0.04 15.37
N THR A 85 8.66 0.40 15.96
CA THR A 85 9.01 1.79 16.31
C THR A 85 10.00 2.44 15.34
N GLN A 86 10.49 1.73 14.34
CA GLN A 86 11.57 2.21 13.46
C GLN A 86 11.29 1.88 12.01
N VAL A 87 11.57 2.86 11.16
CA VAL A 87 11.63 2.66 9.71
C VAL A 87 13.08 2.56 9.27
N GLN A 88 13.32 1.84 8.19
CA GLN A 88 14.56 2.00 7.43
C GLN A 88 14.32 2.82 6.19
N THR A 89 15.28 3.68 5.88
CA THR A 89 15.20 4.57 4.73
C THR A 89 16.03 4.01 3.58
N ARG A 90 15.59 4.31 2.36
CA ARG A 90 16.40 4.14 1.15
C ARG A 90 16.34 5.38 0.32
N LEU A 91 17.54 5.90 0.04
CA LEU A 91 17.78 6.86 -1.01
C LEU A 91 18.44 6.13 -2.18
N SER A 92 17.85 6.22 -3.36
CA SER A 92 18.39 5.58 -4.55
C SER A 92 19.51 6.41 -5.19
N SER A 93 20.31 5.75 -6.02
CA SER A 93 21.03 6.46 -7.07
C SER A 93 20.06 6.86 -8.20
N THR A 94 20.53 7.63 -9.19
CA THR A 94 19.72 8.08 -10.32
C THR A 94 18.99 6.92 -11.00
N VAL A 95 17.67 7.04 -11.12
CA VAL A 95 16.81 6.16 -11.90
C VAL A 95 17.12 6.34 -13.37
N GLN A 96 17.39 5.22 -14.04
CA GLN A 96 17.73 5.16 -15.46
C GLN A 96 16.54 4.68 -16.30
N ARG A 97 15.71 3.80 -15.75
CA ARG A 97 14.59 3.18 -16.46
C ARG A 97 13.53 2.70 -15.49
N ILE A 98 12.27 2.75 -15.92
CA ILE A 98 11.11 2.20 -15.21
C ILE A 98 10.32 1.37 -16.22
N GLU A 99 10.10 0.10 -15.88
CA GLU A 99 9.41 -0.88 -16.73
C GLU A 99 8.34 -1.60 -15.93
N ARG A 100 7.21 -1.90 -16.55
CA ARG A 100 6.21 -2.79 -15.97
C ARG A 100 6.74 -4.21 -16.02
N LEU A 101 6.64 -4.93 -14.91
CA LEU A 101 6.90 -6.36 -14.87
C LEU A 101 5.62 -7.09 -15.27
N ALA A 102 5.76 -8.16 -16.04
CA ALA A 102 4.68 -9.12 -16.22
C ALA A 102 4.34 -9.73 -14.87
N ASP A 103 3.06 -9.95 -14.61
CA ASP A 103 2.58 -10.65 -13.43
C ASP A 103 2.88 -12.16 -13.58
N ASP A 104 4.16 -12.53 -13.48
CA ASP A 104 4.65 -13.92 -13.61
C ASP A 104 4.74 -14.65 -12.26
N GLU A 105 4.26 -14.05 -11.17
CA GLU A 105 3.98 -14.87 -9.98
C GLU A 105 2.75 -15.72 -10.30
N PRO A 106 2.72 -17.02 -9.94
CA PRO A 106 1.46 -17.73 -9.94
C PRO A 106 0.48 -16.83 -9.20
N GLU A 107 -0.71 -16.61 -9.77
CA GLU A 107 -1.87 -16.30 -8.97
C GLU A 107 -1.75 -17.24 -7.78
N ILE A 108 -1.36 -16.70 -6.62
CA ILE A 108 -1.82 -17.29 -5.38
C ILE A 108 -3.30 -17.31 -5.66
N GLU A 109 -3.92 -18.49 -5.74
CA GLU A 109 -5.38 -18.57 -5.71
C GLU A 109 -5.73 -17.68 -4.53
N ASP A 110 -6.17 -16.46 -4.82
CA ASP A 110 -6.61 -15.54 -3.81
C ASP A 110 -7.62 -16.40 -3.06
N GLU A 111 -7.50 -16.52 -1.73
CA GLU A 111 -8.76 -16.64 -1.01
C GLU A 111 -9.48 -15.36 -1.43
N ASP A 112 -10.34 -15.47 -2.45
CA ASP A 112 -10.90 -14.37 -3.24
C ASP A 112 -11.25 -13.28 -2.25
N TYR A 113 -10.46 -12.20 -2.22
CA TYR A 113 -10.69 -11.12 -1.28
C TYR A 113 -12.02 -10.49 -1.66
N ASP A 114 -13.08 -10.95 -1.00
CA ASP A 114 -14.42 -10.44 -1.17
C ASP A 114 -14.72 -9.51 0.00
N PRO A 115 -14.79 -8.18 -0.22
CA PRO A 115 -15.18 -7.26 0.84
C PRO A 115 -16.55 -7.60 1.44
N ASP A 116 -17.41 -8.33 0.72
CA ASP A 116 -18.72 -8.77 1.20
C ASP A 116 -18.61 -9.80 2.33
N ASP A 117 -17.49 -10.52 2.48
CA ASP A 117 -17.24 -11.42 3.63
C ASP A 117 -17.19 -10.67 4.97
N PHE A 118 -17.00 -9.35 4.92
CA PHE A 118 -16.88 -8.46 6.07
C PHE A 118 -18.09 -7.52 6.20
N ALA A 119 -19.09 -7.65 5.33
CA ALA A 119 -20.29 -6.83 5.34
C ALA A 119 -21.33 -7.38 6.35
N ASP A 120 -22.04 -6.48 7.02
CA ASP A 120 -23.26 -6.82 7.76
C ASP A 120 -24.48 -6.99 6.84
N ASP A 121 -25.63 -7.28 7.43
CA ASP A 121 -26.90 -7.52 6.73
C ASP A 121 -27.41 -6.30 5.94
N VAL A 122 -26.90 -5.11 6.26
CA VAL A 122 -27.21 -3.84 5.58
C VAL A 122 -26.08 -3.38 4.65
N GLY A 123 -25.04 -4.20 4.46
CA GLY A 123 -23.96 -3.99 3.49
C GLY A 123 -22.82 -3.10 3.98
N TRP A 124 -22.79 -2.73 5.26
CA TRP A 124 -21.67 -1.98 5.83
C TRP A 124 -20.54 -2.90 6.24
N ILE A 125 -19.32 -2.47 5.95
CA ILE A 125 -18.14 -3.31 6.09
C ILE A 125 -17.48 -3.03 7.44
N TRP A 126 -17.25 -4.10 8.18
CA TRP A 126 -16.70 -4.07 9.51
C TRP A 126 -15.18 -4.04 9.48
N CYS A 127 -14.60 -3.19 10.33
CA CYS A 127 -13.17 -3.20 10.58
C CYS A 127 -12.84 -2.94 12.04
N GLU A 128 -11.73 -3.52 12.48
CA GLU A 128 -11.04 -3.17 13.71
C GLU A 128 -9.96 -2.14 13.38
N VAL A 129 -9.93 -1.04 14.12
CA VAL A 129 -8.95 0.02 13.95
C VAL A 129 -8.11 0.15 15.21
N THR A 130 -6.81 -0.11 15.07
CA THR A 130 -5.84 0.03 16.16
C THR A 130 -4.94 1.24 15.93
N LEU A 131 -5.02 2.20 16.85
CA LEU A 131 -4.08 3.30 16.98
C LEU A 131 -2.87 2.87 17.81
N THR A 132 -1.70 3.32 17.41
CA THR A 132 -0.42 3.17 18.10
C THR A 132 0.19 4.56 18.29
N TYR A 133 0.35 4.98 19.53
CA TYR A 133 0.99 6.25 19.87
C TYR A 133 2.52 6.11 19.96
N PRO A 134 3.29 7.21 19.86
CA PRO A 134 4.75 7.18 20.03
C PRO A 134 5.23 6.61 21.37
N SER A 135 4.38 6.67 22.40
CA SER A 135 4.64 6.05 23.71
C SER A 135 4.58 4.51 23.69
N GLY A 136 4.06 3.91 22.62
CA GLY A 136 3.71 2.49 22.53
C GLY A 136 2.32 2.16 23.10
N GLU A 137 1.60 3.15 23.63
CA GLU A 137 0.19 2.99 24.00
C GLU A 137 -0.65 2.68 22.76
N THR A 138 -1.64 1.81 22.90
CA THR A 138 -2.58 1.46 21.84
C THR A 138 -4.01 1.74 22.24
N ARG A 139 -4.84 2.08 21.25
CA ARG A 139 -6.28 2.24 21.40
C ARG A 139 -6.97 1.56 20.22
N THR A 140 -7.99 0.77 20.50
CA THR A 140 -8.69 0.00 19.47
C THR A 140 -10.18 0.27 19.52
N ALA A 141 -10.81 0.33 18.34
CA ALA A 141 -12.26 0.37 18.17
C ALA A 141 -12.65 -0.56 17.03
N THR A 142 -13.83 -1.15 17.11
CA THR A 142 -14.36 -2.08 16.10
C THR A 142 -15.76 -1.67 15.75
N GLY A 143 -16.04 -1.52 14.46
CA GLY A 143 -17.34 -1.06 13.99
C GLY A 143 -17.47 -1.12 12.47
N ASN A 144 -18.67 -0.82 12.00
CA ASN A 144 -19.04 -0.80 10.60
C ASN A 144 -18.71 0.55 9.94
N TYR A 145 -17.43 0.92 9.97
CA TYR A 145 -16.96 2.25 9.56
C TYR A 145 -16.81 2.41 8.04
N LEU A 146 -16.95 1.34 7.26
CA LEU A 146 -16.69 1.36 5.82
C LEU A 146 -17.99 1.21 5.05
N HIS A 147 -18.23 2.14 4.13
CA HIS A 147 -19.35 2.07 3.22
C HIS A 147 -19.11 1.00 2.16
N PRO A 148 -20.17 0.33 1.69
CA PRO A 148 -20.10 -0.39 0.43
C PRO A 148 -19.88 0.65 -0.69
N GLY A 149 -18.70 0.61 -1.31
CA GLY A 149 -18.44 1.35 -2.54
C GLY A 149 -18.44 0.37 -3.71
N GLU A 150 -18.88 0.80 -4.88
CA GLU A 150 -18.70 0.00 -6.09
C GLU A 150 -17.36 0.36 -6.76
N PRO A 151 -16.43 -0.60 -6.96
CA PRO A 151 -16.48 -2.02 -6.58
C PRO A 151 -15.82 -2.35 -5.21
N PHE A 152 -15.39 -1.35 -4.41
CA PHE A 152 -14.60 -1.59 -3.19
C PHE A 152 -15.04 -0.75 -1.98
N PRO A 153 -14.71 -1.19 -0.73
CA PRO A 153 -15.04 -0.45 0.49
C PRO A 153 -14.46 0.96 0.50
N LEU A 154 -15.23 1.93 1.03
CA LEU A 154 -14.80 3.32 1.15
C LEU A 154 -15.02 3.84 2.58
N LEU A 155 -14.05 4.55 3.15
CA LEU A 155 -14.20 5.10 4.50
C LEU A 155 -15.26 6.21 4.59
N GLN A 156 -15.35 7.07 3.57
CA GLN A 156 -16.31 8.18 3.45
C GLN A 156 -16.62 8.88 4.80
N CYS A 157 -17.89 8.94 5.22
CA CYS A 157 -18.32 9.56 6.46
C CYS A 157 -18.23 8.63 7.67
N GLY A 158 -17.92 7.34 7.51
CA GLY A 158 -17.68 6.43 8.63
C GLY A 158 -16.47 6.82 9.48
N ILE A 159 -15.57 7.66 8.95
CA ILE A 159 -14.49 8.29 9.72
C ILE A 159 -14.99 9.09 10.94
N PHE A 160 -16.20 9.67 10.90
CA PHE A 160 -16.74 10.43 12.03
C PHE A 160 -17.04 9.52 13.22
N ASN A 161 -17.74 8.40 12.98
CA ASN A 161 -18.03 7.39 13.99
C ASN A 161 -16.74 6.73 14.50
N LEU A 162 -15.80 6.44 13.60
CA LEU A 162 -14.49 5.91 13.97
C LEU A 162 -13.74 6.84 14.92
N CYS A 163 -13.71 8.15 14.62
CA CYS A 163 -13.07 9.13 15.49
C CYS A 163 -13.77 9.23 16.85
N GLU A 164 -15.10 9.19 16.88
CA GLU A 164 -15.86 9.18 18.14
C GLU A 164 -15.50 7.97 19.02
N ASP A 165 -15.54 6.75 18.47
CA ASP A 165 -15.25 5.51 19.20
C ASP A 165 -13.79 5.44 19.68
N LEU A 166 -12.88 5.98 18.88
CA LEU A 166 -11.47 6.12 19.26
C LEU A 166 -11.21 7.34 20.15
N GLY A 167 -12.21 8.13 20.54
CA GLY A 167 -12.05 9.33 21.37
C GLY A 167 -11.09 10.35 20.76
N LEU A 168 -11.06 10.46 19.44
CA LEU A 168 -10.32 11.45 18.67
C LEU A 168 -11.19 12.68 18.38
N PRO A 169 -10.59 13.87 18.20
CA PRO A 169 -11.33 15.03 17.73
C PRO A 169 -11.95 14.77 16.36
N GLU A 170 -13.16 15.28 16.16
CA GLU A 170 -13.84 15.22 14.87
C GLU A 170 -12.95 15.82 13.75
N PRO A 171 -12.74 15.08 12.64
CA PRO A 171 -11.95 15.57 11.53
C PRO A 171 -12.72 16.64 10.73
N ASN A 172 -11.99 17.56 10.10
CA ASN A 172 -12.58 18.44 9.10
C ASN A 172 -12.51 17.79 7.71
N ASP A 173 -13.25 18.34 6.74
CA ASP A 173 -13.34 17.79 5.38
C ASP A 173 -11.98 17.52 4.73
N ALA A 174 -11.00 18.41 4.93
CA ALA A 174 -9.67 18.26 4.37
C ALA A 174 -8.94 17.03 4.94
N LYS A 175 -9.12 16.74 6.24
CA LYS A 175 -8.58 15.53 6.87
C LYS A 175 -9.33 14.29 6.40
N CYS A 176 -10.65 14.34 6.30
CA CYS A 176 -11.45 13.21 5.79
C CYS A 176 -10.98 12.79 4.40
N LEU A 177 -10.79 13.77 3.50
CA LEU A 177 -10.28 13.52 2.16
C LEU A 177 -8.85 12.96 2.16
N ALA A 178 -7.96 13.52 2.99
CA ALA A 178 -6.58 13.04 3.09
C ALA A 178 -6.50 11.59 3.59
N VAL A 179 -7.33 11.21 4.56
CA VAL A 179 -7.40 9.85 5.07
C VAL A 179 -7.96 8.90 4.01
N SER A 180 -9.07 9.26 3.36
CA SER A 180 -9.70 8.44 2.32
C SER A 180 -8.74 8.15 1.16
N ASN A 181 -8.00 9.18 0.70
CA ASN A 181 -6.98 9.03 -0.36
C ASN A 181 -5.86 8.04 -0.01
N VAL A 182 -5.61 7.80 1.28
CA VAL A 182 -4.60 6.84 1.75
C VAL A 182 -5.21 5.47 1.98
N VAL A 183 -6.38 5.42 2.63
CA VAL A 183 -7.00 4.18 3.11
C VAL A 183 -7.72 3.43 2.00
N ASP A 184 -8.55 4.11 1.20
CA ASP A 184 -9.43 3.46 0.22
C ASP A 184 -8.67 2.64 -0.83
N PRO A 185 -7.55 3.12 -1.43
CA PRO A 185 -6.80 2.32 -2.41
C PRO A 185 -6.17 1.05 -1.83
N GLN A 186 -5.92 1.03 -0.50
CA GLN A 186 -5.42 -0.16 0.19
C GLN A 186 -6.56 -1.15 0.39
N LEU A 187 -7.72 -0.70 0.89
CA LEU A 187 -8.89 -1.55 1.10
C LEU A 187 -9.48 -2.10 -0.21
N ALA A 188 -9.26 -1.42 -1.33
CA ALA A 188 -9.62 -1.95 -2.65
C ALA A 188 -8.85 -3.21 -3.08
N ARG A 189 -7.73 -3.52 -2.42
CA ARG A 189 -6.81 -4.59 -2.87
C ARG A 189 -6.51 -5.63 -1.79
N ARG A 190 -6.95 -5.39 -0.55
CA ARG A 190 -6.61 -6.23 0.61
C ARG A 190 -7.52 -5.94 1.80
N PRO A 191 -7.67 -6.89 2.73
CA PRO A 191 -8.54 -6.75 3.90
C PRO A 191 -7.92 -5.88 5.01
N TRP A 192 -6.99 -4.95 4.70
CA TRP A 192 -6.42 -4.05 5.70
C TRP A 192 -5.81 -2.79 5.09
N ALA A 193 -5.78 -1.71 5.89
CA ALA A 193 -5.18 -0.43 5.55
C ALA A 193 -4.30 0.10 6.68
N THR A 194 -3.37 0.99 6.36
CA THR A 194 -2.58 1.72 7.35
C THR A 194 -2.56 3.22 7.04
N LEU A 195 -2.58 4.03 8.10
CA LEU A 195 -2.48 5.49 8.04
C LEU A 195 -1.43 5.97 9.06
N GLU A 196 -0.50 6.82 8.63
CA GLU A 196 0.40 7.52 9.54
C GLU A 196 -0.07 8.95 9.77
N CYS A 197 -0.08 9.35 11.04
CA CYS A 197 -0.29 10.72 11.48
C CYS A 197 0.88 11.13 12.38
N PRO A 198 1.22 12.43 12.48
CA PRO A 198 2.24 12.90 13.44
C PRO A 198 1.98 12.47 14.89
N GLN A 199 0.72 12.21 15.24
CA GLN A 199 0.28 11.86 16.59
C GLN A 199 0.23 10.35 16.86
N PHE A 200 0.05 9.52 15.83
CA PHE A 200 -0.12 8.07 15.95
C PHE A 200 -0.03 7.37 14.59
N LYS A 201 0.14 6.05 14.63
CA LYS A 201 -0.07 5.15 13.49
C LYS A 201 -1.42 4.45 13.65
N ALA A 202 -2.19 4.32 12.60
CA ALA A 202 -3.45 3.58 12.59
C ALA A 202 -3.35 2.37 11.66
N ARG A 203 -3.87 1.24 12.09
CA ARG A 203 -4.08 0.03 11.27
C ARG A 203 -5.57 -0.29 11.29
N LEU A 204 -6.15 -0.46 10.10
CA LEU A 204 -7.52 -0.92 9.91
C LEU A 204 -7.43 -2.35 9.38
N ASP A 205 -8.02 -3.31 10.06
CA ASP A 205 -8.15 -4.70 9.63
C ASP A 205 -9.63 -4.99 9.41
N LEU A 206 -10.03 -5.48 8.23
CA LEU A 206 -11.39 -5.95 8.01
C LEU A 206 -11.65 -7.17 8.90
N VAL A 207 -12.80 -7.17 9.56
CA VAL A 207 -13.19 -8.23 10.49
C VAL A 207 -14.61 -8.65 10.19
N ALA A 208 -14.92 -9.94 10.41
CA ALA A 208 -16.27 -10.42 10.25
C ALA A 208 -17.22 -9.64 11.20
N PRO A 209 -18.45 -9.32 10.77
CA PRO A 209 -19.43 -8.69 11.63
C PRO A 209 -19.70 -9.56 12.88
N PRO A 210 -20.04 -8.95 14.02
CA PRO A 210 -20.48 -9.69 15.20
C PRO A 210 -21.63 -10.62 14.81
N ARG A 211 -21.52 -11.90 15.23
CA ARG A 211 -22.64 -12.82 15.10
C ARG A 211 -23.60 -12.56 16.25
N ASP A 212 -24.85 -12.23 15.93
CA ASP A 212 -25.96 -12.19 16.88
C ASP A 212 -26.19 -13.56 17.56
#